data_AF-A0A524MW50-F1
#
_entry.id   AF-A0A524MW50-F1
#
_cell.length_a   1.000
_cell.length_b   1.000
_cell.length_c   1.000
_cell.angle_alpha   90.00
_cell.angle_beta   90.00
_cell.angle_gamma   90.00
#
_symmetry.space_group_name_H-M   'P 1'
#
loop_
_entity.id
_entity.type
_entity.pdbx_description
1 polymer ?
#
loop_
_entity_poly.entity_id
_entity_poly.type
_entity_poly.pdbx_seq_one_letter_code
_entity_poly.pdbx_strand_id
1 'polypeptide(L)'
;MNTQNWRALGWGQELMQRDVSVLLCAGVDRFSCGALQGYGIEVFPNAVGSPDEALKQWRNGELTVPQMWSSRPQEGCGRALRRRKGHRGCW
;
A
#
# COMPACT_ATOMS: atom_id res chain seq x y z
N MET A 1 21.33 10.92 -2.16
CA MET A 1 20.04 10.36 -1.69
C MET A 1 20.34 8.93 -1.21
N ASN A 2 20.38 8.71 0.11
CA ASN A 2 20.86 7.46 0.71
C ASN A 2 19.69 6.46 0.81
N THR A 3 19.81 5.30 0.17
CA THR A 3 18.78 4.25 0.11
C THR A 3 18.80 3.31 1.33
N GLN A 4 19.70 3.52 2.30
CA GLN A 4 19.84 2.64 3.48
C GLN A 4 18.72 2.77 4.53
N ASN A 5 17.86 3.78 4.42
CA ASN A 5 16.67 3.95 5.28
C ASN A 5 15.35 3.54 4.57
N TRP A 6 15.43 2.72 3.52
CA TRP A 6 14.28 2.24 2.75
C TRP A 6 13.38 1.30 3.58
N ARG A 7 12.55 1.88 4.44
CA ARG A 7 11.49 1.16 5.15
C ARG A 7 10.17 1.43 4.46
N ALA A 8 9.61 0.39 3.83
CA ALA A 8 8.25 0.37 3.25
C ALA A 8 7.20 1.15 4.06
N LEU A 9 7.25 0.96 5.38
CA LEU A 9 6.31 1.55 6.34
C LEU A 9 6.49 3.07 6.53
N GLY A 10 7.69 3.59 6.34
CA GLY A 10 7.98 5.02 6.56
C GLY A 10 7.38 5.91 5.47
N TRP A 11 7.54 5.53 4.20
CA TRP A 11 7.02 6.30 3.08
C TRP A 11 5.56 5.96 2.75
N GLY A 12 5.07 4.76 3.06
CA GLY A 12 3.64 4.45 2.93
C GLY A 12 2.76 5.40 3.75
N GLN A 13 3.19 5.72 4.98
CA GLN A 13 2.52 6.73 5.80
C GLN A 13 2.61 8.13 5.20
N GLU A 14 3.77 8.52 4.63
CA GLU A 14 3.93 9.82 3.98
C GLU A 14 3.04 9.97 2.73
N LEU A 15 2.95 8.93 1.90
CA LEU A 15 2.07 8.91 0.73
C LEU A 15 0.60 9.02 1.14
N MET A 16 0.20 8.29 2.18
CA MET A 16 -1.14 8.40 2.76
C MET A 16 -1.42 9.83 3.26
N GLN A 17 -0.46 10.48 3.94
CA GLN A 17 -0.62 11.87 4.38
C GLN A 17 -0.75 12.87 3.22
N ARG A 18 -0.24 12.51 2.04
CA ARG A 18 -0.35 13.29 0.80
C ARG A 18 -1.57 12.92 -0.04
N ASP A 19 -2.47 12.07 0.49
CA ASP A 19 -3.69 11.60 -0.18
C ASP A 19 -3.42 10.90 -1.52
N VAL A 20 -2.34 10.12 -1.58
CA VAL A 20 -1.99 9.35 -2.78
C VAL A 20 -2.81 8.06 -2.81
N SER A 21 -3.57 7.87 -3.88
CA SER A 21 -4.39 6.66 -4.11
C SER A 21 -3.75 5.66 -5.07
N VAL A 22 -2.84 6.10 -5.94
CA VAL A 22 -2.20 5.28 -6.98
C VAL A 22 -0.70 5.52 -6.99
N LEU A 23 0.08 4.44 -7.04
CA LEU A 23 1.52 4.45 -7.17
C LEU A 23 1.96 3.68 -8.42
N LEU A 24 2.62 4.38 -9.35
CA LEU A 24 3.29 3.79 -10.50
C LEU A 24 4.77 3.60 -10.17
N CYS A 25 5.31 2.40 -10.33
CA CYS A 25 6.70 2.13 -9.99
C CYS A 25 7.35 1.12 -10.96
N ALA A 26 8.66 1.23 -11.13
CA ALA A 26 9.43 0.28 -11.92
C ALA A 26 9.50 -1.10 -11.24
N GLY A 27 9.61 -1.12 -9.92
CA GLY A 27 9.63 -2.34 -9.12
C GLY A 27 9.29 -2.05 -7.66
N VAL A 28 8.67 -3.04 -7.03
CA VAL A 28 8.31 -3.03 -5.60
C VAL A 28 8.34 -4.48 -5.12
N ASP A 29 8.84 -4.72 -3.92
CA ASP A 29 8.77 -6.06 -3.33
C ASP A 29 7.38 -6.34 -2.77
N ARG A 30 7.09 -7.63 -2.55
CA ARG A 30 5.77 -8.09 -2.08
C ARG A 30 5.37 -7.49 -0.73
N PHE A 31 6.31 -7.30 0.20
CA PHE A 31 6.00 -6.78 1.53
C PHE A 31 5.68 -5.29 1.47
N SER A 32 6.46 -4.53 0.69
CA SER A 32 6.18 -3.11 0.44
C SER A 32 4.83 -2.91 -0.23
N CYS A 33 4.52 -3.72 -1.25
CA CYS A 33 3.22 -3.67 -1.92
C CYS A 33 2.06 -3.92 -0.95
N GLY A 34 2.15 -4.97 -0.11
CA GLY A 34 1.11 -5.27 0.87
C GLY A 34 0.91 -4.17 1.92
N ALA A 35 1.99 -3.52 2.35
CA ALA A 35 1.91 -2.38 3.27
C ALA A 35 1.17 -1.18 2.64
N LEU A 36 1.50 -0.84 1.39
CA LEU A 36 0.88 0.27 0.65
C LEU A 36 -0.60 0.03 0.38
N GLN A 37 -0.96 -1.19 0.01
CA GLN A 37 -2.35 -1.59 -0.14
C GLN A 37 -3.12 -1.50 1.20
N GLY A 38 -2.45 -1.79 2.32
CA GLY A 38 -3.01 -1.57 3.66
C GLY A 38 -3.35 -0.10 3.96
N TYR A 39 -2.68 0.85 3.29
CA TYR A 39 -3.00 2.28 3.32
C TYR A 39 -4.02 2.71 2.26
N GLY A 40 -4.57 1.77 1.47
CA GLY A 40 -5.51 2.07 0.38
C GLY A 40 -4.84 2.55 -0.90
N ILE A 41 -3.52 2.33 -1.06
CA ILE A 41 -2.77 2.74 -2.24
C ILE A 41 -2.72 1.58 -3.24
N GLU A 42 -3.23 1.80 -4.44
CA GLU A 42 -3.10 0.85 -5.55
C GLU A 42 -1.72 0.95 -6.18
N VAL A 43 -1.04 -0.19 -6.34
CA VAL A 43 0.35 -0.23 -6.82
C VAL A 43 0.42 -0.92 -8.17
N PHE A 44 0.93 -0.20 -9.16
CA PHE A 44 1.15 -0.67 -10.53
C PHE A 44 2.67 -0.79 -10.77
N PRO A 45 3.23 -2.01 -10.68
CA PRO A 45 4.64 -2.25 -10.96
C PRO A 45 4.92 -2.29 -12.47
N ASN A 46 6.20 -2.37 -12.83
CA ASN A 46 6.70 -2.46 -14.20
C ASN A 46 6.46 -1.21 -15.07
N ALA A 47 6.26 -0.05 -14.46
CA ALA A 47 6.30 1.22 -15.18
C ALA A 47 7.71 1.46 -15.73
N VAL A 48 7.83 1.75 -17.03
CA VAL A 48 9.12 1.96 -17.69
C VAL A 48 9.19 3.34 -18.36
N GLY A 49 10.40 3.90 -18.42
CA GLY A 49 10.65 5.19 -19.06
C GLY A 49 10.47 6.39 -18.12
N SER A 50 10.13 7.52 -18.73
CA SER A 50 9.86 8.79 -18.06
C SER A 50 8.50 8.78 -17.32
N PRO A 51 8.27 9.72 -16.37
CA PRO A 51 6.98 9.83 -15.68
C PRO A 51 5.78 9.99 -16.62
N ASP A 52 5.93 10.77 -17.70
CA ASP A 52 4.89 10.93 -18.72
C ASP A 52 4.58 9.63 -19.47
N GLU A 53 5.60 8.80 -19.74
CA GLU A 53 5.43 7.49 -20.36
C GLU A 53 4.75 6.50 -19.41
N ALA A 54 5.15 6.48 -18.14
CA ALA A 54 4.51 5.67 -17.11
C ALA A 54 3.01 6.02 -16.96
N LEU A 55 2.67 7.31 -16.97
CA LEU A 55 1.28 7.77 -16.94
C LEU A 55 0.50 7.32 -18.18
N LYS A 56 1.12 7.33 -19.36
CA LYS A 56 0.49 6.81 -20.59
C LYS A 56 0.24 5.31 -20.49
N GLN A 57 1.23 4.53 -20.07
CA GLN A 57 1.10 3.08 -19.88
C GLN A 57 -0.04 2.73 -18.92
N TRP A 58 -0.15 3.47 -17.81
CA TRP A 58 -1.25 3.29 -16.85
C TRP A 58 -2.61 3.61 -17.48
N ARG A 59 -2.75 4.75 -18.16
CA ARG A 59 -4.01 5.17 -18.82
C ARG A 59 -4.44 4.22 -19.94
N ASN A 60 -3.48 3.59 -20.61
CA ASN A 60 -3.71 2.59 -21.64
C ASN A 60 -4.04 1.20 -21.08
N GLY A 61 -3.93 0.98 -19.76
CA GLY A 61 -4.14 -0.32 -19.13
C GLY A 61 -3.00 -1.31 -19.36
N GLU A 62 -1.82 -0.84 -19.77
CA GLU A 62 -0.63 -1.67 -20.01
C GLU A 62 0.02 -2.12 -18.69
N LEU A 63 -0.14 -1.32 -17.63
CA LEU A 63 0.30 -1.69 -16.29
C LEU A 63 -0.78 -2.51 -15.59
N THR A 64 -0.38 -3.67 -15.07
CA THR A 64 -1.29 -4.58 -14.36
C THR A 64 -0.83 -4.77 -12.92
N VAL A 65 -1.80 -4.82 -12.01
CA VAL A 65 -1.55 -5.22 -10.62
C VAL A 65 -1.36 -6.73 -10.60
N PRO A 66 -0.23 -7.26 -10.11
CA PRO A 66 -0.02 -8.69 -10.03
C PRO A 66 -1.10 -9.35 -9.16
N GLN A 67 -1.83 -10.34 -9.69
CA GLN A 67 -2.90 -11.06 -8.97
C GLN A 67 -2.43 -11.67 -7.64
N MET A 68 -1.17 -12.12 -7.55
CA MET A 68 -0.59 -12.65 -6.30
C MET A 68 -0.58 -11.61 -5.17
N TRP A 69 -0.66 -10.32 -5.50
CA TRP A 69 -0.57 -9.22 -4.56
C TRP A 69 -1.93 -8.59 -4.28
N SER A 70 -3.02 -8.99 -4.94
CA SER A 70 -4.36 -8.53 -4.55
C SER A 70 -4.78 -9.21 -3.26
N SER A 71 -4.17 -8.82 -2.14
CA SER A 71 -4.72 -9.04 -0.82
C SER A 71 -5.83 -8.00 -0.66
N ARG A 72 -6.94 -8.16 -1.40
CA ARG A 72 -8.17 -7.55 -0.91
C ARG A 72 -8.27 -8.03 0.54
N PRO A 73 -8.34 -7.14 1.54
CA PRO A 73 -8.71 -7.61 2.86
C PRO A 73 -10.07 -8.28 2.64
N GLN A 74 -10.13 -9.60 2.81
CA GLN A 74 -11.41 -10.25 3.05
C GLN A 74 -12.07 -9.39 4.12
N GLU A 75 -13.25 -8.88 3.78
CA GLU A 75 -14.15 -8.18 4.69
C GLU A 75 -14.21 -8.99 5.99
N GLY A 76 -13.41 -8.61 7.00
CA GLY A 76 -13.15 -9.55 8.10
C GLY A 76 -12.22 -9.08 9.22
N CYS A 77 -11.28 -8.17 8.97
CA CYS A 77 -10.33 -7.74 10.02
C CYS A 77 -10.70 -6.45 10.77
N GLY A 78 -11.97 -6.03 10.72
CA GLY A 78 -12.49 -4.85 11.44
C GLY A 78 -13.07 -5.12 12.84
N ARG A 79 -12.99 -6.34 13.39
CA ARG A 79 -13.66 -6.69 14.68
C ARG A 79 -12.76 -7.04 15.86
N ALA A 80 -11.44 -6.83 15.80
CA ALA A 80 -10.56 -7.18 16.92
C ALA A 80 -10.22 -6.01 17.89
N LEU A 81 -10.64 -4.77 17.62
CA LEU A 81 -10.28 -3.59 18.43
C LEU A 81 -11.36 -3.10 19.43
N ARG A 82 -12.29 -3.96 19.85
CA ARG A 82 -13.27 -3.61 20.91
C ARG A 82 -13.34 -4.63 22.04
N ARG A 83 -12.26 -4.82 22.83
CA ARG A 83 -12.36 -5.28 24.23
C ARG A 83 -11.20 -4.78 25.09
N ARG A 84 -11.12 -3.46 25.32
CA ARG A 84 -10.47 -2.89 26.52
C ARG A 84 -11.21 -1.65 27.02
N LYS A 85 -12.16 -1.87 27.94
CA LYS A 85 -12.72 -0.93 28.95
C LYS A 85 -13.79 -1.71 29.71
N GLY A 86 -13.74 -1.95 31.02
CA GLY A 86 -12.79 -1.59 32.06
C GLY A 86 -13.20 -2.21 33.41
N HIS A 87 -12.30 -2.08 34.39
CA HIS A 87 -12.52 -1.90 35.83
C HIS A 87 -13.35 -2.88 36.70
N ARG A 88 -12.64 -3.35 37.75
CA ARG A 88 -13.03 -3.43 39.19
C ARG A 88 -14.14 -4.41 39.62
N GLY A 89 -13.79 -5.25 40.61
CA GLY A 89 -14.68 -5.55 41.73
C GLY A 89 -14.84 -7.03 42.07
N CYS A 90 -14.61 -7.33 43.36
CA CYS A 90 -15.09 -8.43 44.21
C CYS A 90 -16.39 -9.10 43.71
N TRP A 91 -16.63 -10.40 43.86
CA TRP A 91 -16.47 -11.34 44.98
C TRP A 91 -16.30 -12.76 44.42
#